data_AF-A0AAE1D1A3-F1
#
_entry.id   AF-A0AAE1D1A3-F1
#
_cell.length_a   1.000
_cell.length_b   1.000
_cell.length_c   1.000
_cell.angle_alpha   90.00
_cell.angle_beta   90.00
_cell.angle_gamma   90.00
#
_symmetry.space_group_name_H-M   'P 1'
#
loop_
_entity.id
_entity.type
_entity.pdbx_description
1 polymer ?
#
loop_
_entity_poly.entity_id
_entity_poly.type
_entity_poly.pdbx_seq_one_letter_code
_entity_poly.pdbx_strand_id
1 'polypeptide(L)'
;MRKTFSSTLPFDFTCFDETIIPKGTKVTPLSFLTIKWSDKKLSGLVASTGQRDEEANLIAFSLMSLYRYRKVPSDLDSYLERIRKKFVNLSSAKPFSGGLFSLEGLYSNSEEFESFLYDTTFKRLLSALDIFLEIFPHEDSQLYRATTIVMRYEDCAMLGVLSSVARCISKPIPHAMMICFDPGAAKEMVRMLEKETEEIVKQHSYLPYARSINIVSRSGYSVTLNKSFYTYYMLFLAALGDQRGRNGIQLADAPLALLTPTAVKLAYLLAGATEIGMYFGPEEEEESDQEGEDHGASQAASDGHSVDALQLQE
;
A
#
# COMPACT_ATOMS: atom_id res chain seq x y z
N MET A 1 20.93 -10.09 23.18
CA MET A 1 20.68 -8.72 23.69
C MET A 1 19.29 -8.26 23.24
N ARG A 2 18.43 -7.86 24.18
CA ARG A 2 17.07 -7.38 23.89
C ARG A 2 17.11 -6.08 23.08
N LYS A 3 16.40 -6.03 21.94
CA LYS A 3 16.31 -4.81 21.13
C LYS A 3 15.48 -3.77 21.89
N THR A 4 16.03 -2.57 22.02
CA THR A 4 15.32 -1.42 22.57
C THR A 4 15.05 -0.45 21.43
N PHE A 5 13.78 -0.06 21.26
CA PHE A 5 13.36 0.86 20.22
C PHE A 5 13.25 2.27 20.80
N SER A 6 14.10 3.18 20.34
CA SER A 6 14.01 4.59 20.71
C SER A 6 14.65 5.47 19.66
N SER A 7 13.91 6.46 19.17
CA SER A 7 14.37 7.40 18.16
C SER A 7 13.72 8.77 18.39
N THR A 8 14.31 9.83 17.84
CA THR A 8 13.76 11.19 17.92
C THR A 8 12.96 11.50 16.66
N LEU A 9 11.73 11.98 16.83
CA LEU A 9 10.82 12.24 15.71
C LEU A 9 11.31 13.42 14.84
N PRO A 10 11.48 13.26 13.51
CA PRO A 10 12.06 14.30 12.66
C PRO A 10 11.04 15.35 12.15
N PHE A 11 9.75 15.08 12.27
CA PHE A 11 8.63 15.93 11.85
C PHE A 11 7.50 15.89 12.89
N ASP A 12 6.50 16.76 12.76
CA ASP A 12 5.29 16.69 13.58
C ASP A 12 4.42 15.53 13.09
N PHE A 13 4.12 14.57 13.97
CA PHE A 13 3.18 13.50 13.65
C PHE A 13 1.76 14.04 13.80
N THR A 14 1.19 14.47 12.68
CA THR A 14 -0.15 15.04 12.59
C THR A 14 -1.15 14.04 12.01
N CYS A 15 -2.39 14.05 12.48
CA CYS A 15 -3.49 13.31 11.87
C CYS A 15 -4.74 14.19 11.88
N PHE A 16 -5.43 14.36 10.75
CA PHE A 16 -6.64 15.19 10.65
C PHE A 16 -6.46 16.58 11.29
N ASP A 17 -5.35 17.22 10.96
CA ASP A 17 -4.93 18.56 11.40
C ASP A 17 -4.66 18.72 12.91
N GLU A 18 -4.66 17.60 13.65
CA GLU A 18 -4.22 17.57 15.04
C GLU A 18 -2.78 17.05 15.16
N THR A 19 -1.91 17.80 15.83
CA THR A 19 -0.57 17.35 16.18
C THR A 19 -0.63 16.40 17.36
N ILE A 20 -0.30 15.13 17.13
CA ILE A 20 -0.36 14.07 18.13
C ILE A 20 0.97 13.94 18.86
N ILE A 21 2.08 13.98 18.10
CA ILE A 21 3.42 13.98 18.67
C ILE A 21 4.23 15.09 17.99
N PRO A 22 4.75 16.07 18.76
CA PRO A 22 5.55 17.14 18.19
C PRO A 22 6.94 16.65 17.78
N LYS A 23 7.50 17.31 16.76
CA LYS A 23 8.87 17.13 16.28
C LYS A 23 9.87 17.26 17.43
N GLY A 24 10.93 16.46 17.38
CA GLY A 24 11.98 16.46 18.40
C GLY A 24 11.65 15.63 19.65
N THR A 25 10.44 15.07 19.75
CA THR A 25 10.08 14.15 20.85
C THR A 25 10.81 12.82 20.69
N LYS A 26 11.40 12.32 21.78
CA LYS A 26 11.94 10.96 21.84
C LYS A 26 10.79 9.96 21.96
N VAL A 27 10.62 9.12 20.94
CA VAL A 27 9.50 8.19 20.82
C VAL A 27 9.97 6.74 20.88
N THR A 28 9.05 5.88 21.30
CA THR A 28 9.13 4.42 21.23
C THR A 28 7.88 3.92 20.49
N PRO A 29 7.81 2.64 20.07
CA PRO A 29 6.58 2.08 19.50
C PRO A 29 5.33 2.35 20.36
N LEU A 30 5.48 2.34 21.68
CA LEU A 30 4.37 2.56 22.60
C LEU A 30 3.93 4.04 22.70
N SER A 31 4.75 4.98 22.24
CA SER A 31 4.42 6.41 22.25
C SER A 31 3.26 6.77 21.31
N PHE A 32 2.92 5.87 20.37
CA PHE A 32 1.76 6.01 19.47
C PHE A 32 0.45 5.48 20.09
N LEU A 33 0.47 4.99 21.34
CA LEU A 33 -0.70 4.43 22.01
C LEU A 33 -0.88 5.04 23.40
N THR A 34 -2.14 5.18 23.83
CA THR A 34 -2.47 5.45 25.24
C THR A 34 -2.64 4.13 25.98
N ILE A 35 -1.72 3.82 26.89
CA ILE A 35 -1.69 2.53 27.59
C ILE A 35 -2.29 2.67 28.99
N LYS A 36 -3.23 1.78 29.32
CA LYS A 36 -3.76 1.60 30.67
C LYS A 36 -3.41 0.18 31.13
N TRP A 37 -2.60 0.08 32.17
CA TRP A 37 -2.22 -1.19 32.75
C TRP A 37 -3.35 -1.71 33.65
N SER A 38 -3.59 -3.02 33.62
CA SER A 38 -4.54 -3.69 34.51
C SER A 38 -3.76 -4.60 35.45
N ASP A 39 -4.16 -4.65 36.72
CA ASP A 39 -3.55 -5.52 37.74
C ASP A 39 -3.99 -6.98 37.66
N LYS A 40 -4.72 -7.36 36.60
CA LYS A 40 -5.23 -8.72 36.42
C LYS A 40 -4.07 -9.69 36.12
N LYS A 41 -3.65 -10.43 37.14
CA LYS A 41 -2.71 -11.54 36.98
C LYS A 41 -3.41 -12.72 36.31
N LEU A 42 -2.85 -13.21 35.20
CA LEU A 42 -3.24 -14.49 34.62
C LEU A 42 -2.78 -15.59 35.60
N SER A 43 -3.73 -16.33 36.17
CA SER A 43 -3.44 -17.44 37.08
C SER A 43 -3.11 -18.72 36.30
N GLY A 44 -2.28 -19.59 36.88
CA GLY A 44 -2.03 -20.94 36.37
C GLY A 44 -0.83 -21.13 35.45
N LEU A 45 -0.14 -20.07 35.04
CA LEU A 45 1.11 -20.15 34.31
C LEU A 45 2.29 -19.81 35.23
N VAL A 46 3.13 -20.81 35.52
CA VAL A 46 4.42 -20.59 36.20
C VAL A 46 5.46 -20.38 35.10
N ALA A 47 6.05 -19.20 35.05
CA ALA A 47 7.19 -18.96 34.16
C ALA A 47 8.28 -19.97 34.51
N SER A 48 8.77 -20.71 33.51
CA SER A 48 9.97 -21.51 33.70
C SER A 48 11.11 -20.58 34.09
N THR A 49 11.94 -21.00 35.04
CA THR A 49 13.03 -20.20 35.65
C THR A 49 14.16 -19.79 34.68
N GLY A 50 14.01 -20.05 33.39
CA GLY A 50 14.99 -19.79 32.34
C GLY A 50 14.52 -18.78 31.31
N GLN A 51 13.94 -17.65 31.74
CA GLN A 51 13.60 -16.55 30.84
C GLN A 51 14.90 -15.98 30.26
N ARG A 52 15.28 -16.42 29.06
CA ARG A 52 16.50 -15.96 28.38
C ARG A 52 16.18 -14.66 27.67
N ASP A 53 16.65 -13.53 28.21
CA ASP A 53 16.58 -12.23 27.55
C ASP A 53 17.17 -12.23 26.13
N GLU A 54 18.01 -13.21 25.83
CA GLU A 54 18.58 -13.48 24.52
C GLU A 54 17.54 -13.91 23.48
N GLU A 55 16.44 -14.54 23.90
CA GLU A 55 15.37 -15.03 23.01
C GLU A 55 14.23 -14.03 22.81
N ALA A 56 14.19 -12.94 23.58
CA ALA A 56 13.07 -11.99 23.56
C ALA A 56 12.75 -11.45 22.16
N ASN A 57 13.79 -11.18 21.36
CA ASN A 57 13.63 -10.70 19.99
C ASN A 57 13.01 -11.76 19.07
N LEU A 58 13.48 -13.01 19.20
CA LEU A 58 12.99 -14.14 18.41
C LEU A 58 11.53 -14.44 18.79
N ILE A 59 11.21 -14.52 20.09
CA ILE A 59 9.84 -14.74 20.57
C ILE A 59 8.90 -13.64 20.07
N ALA A 60 9.31 -12.36 20.17
CA ALA A 60 8.54 -11.26 19.64
C ALA A 60 8.31 -11.42 18.13
N PHE A 61 9.36 -11.69 17.35
CA PHE A 61 9.25 -11.95 15.92
C PHE A 61 8.29 -13.11 15.61
N SER A 62 8.38 -14.21 16.35
CA SER A 62 7.52 -15.39 16.20
C SER A 62 6.04 -15.11 16.42
N LEU A 63 5.70 -14.33 17.46
CA LEU A 63 4.31 -13.95 17.73
C LEU A 63 3.74 -13.07 16.61
N MET A 64 4.54 -12.14 16.10
CA MET A 64 4.13 -11.26 15.01
C MET A 64 4.04 -12.00 13.67
N SER A 65 4.97 -12.93 13.40
CA SER A 65 4.98 -13.73 12.19
C SER A 65 3.78 -14.66 12.15
N LEU A 66 3.40 -15.24 13.29
CA LEU A 66 2.21 -16.07 13.44
C LEU A 66 0.93 -15.31 13.10
N TYR A 67 0.81 -14.05 13.55
CA TYR A 67 -0.33 -13.20 13.17
C TYR A 67 -0.45 -13.08 11.64
N ARG A 68 0.66 -12.73 10.96
CA ARG A 68 0.67 -12.59 9.50
C ARG A 68 0.41 -13.92 8.80
N TYR A 69 0.95 -15.01 9.31
CA TYR A 69 0.75 -16.36 8.79
C TYR A 69 -0.74 -16.75 8.85
N ARG A 70 -1.38 -16.59 10.01
CA ARG A 70 -2.80 -16.94 10.23
C ARG A 70 -3.78 -16.01 9.51
N LYS A 71 -3.38 -14.77 9.21
CA LYS A 71 -4.20 -13.85 8.42
C LYS A 71 -4.35 -14.28 6.95
N VAL A 72 -3.46 -15.13 6.45
CA VAL A 72 -3.54 -15.66 5.09
C VAL A 72 -4.54 -16.82 5.06
N PRO A 73 -5.48 -16.84 4.09
CA PRO A 73 -6.42 -17.95 3.91
C PRO A 73 -5.72 -19.31 3.81
N SER A 74 -6.29 -20.33 4.46
CA SER A 74 -5.72 -21.68 4.55
C SER A 74 -5.69 -22.44 3.23
N ASP A 75 -6.48 -22.03 2.24
CA ASP A 75 -6.53 -22.61 0.90
C ASP A 75 -5.34 -22.19 0.00
N LEU A 76 -4.47 -21.28 0.48
CA LEU A 76 -3.31 -20.79 -0.24
C LEU A 76 -1.99 -21.45 0.22
N ASP A 77 -1.95 -22.78 0.30
CA ASP A 77 -0.82 -23.57 0.84
C ASP A 77 0.54 -23.18 0.26
N SER A 78 0.64 -23.05 -1.06
CA SER A 78 1.90 -22.67 -1.72
C SER A 78 2.41 -21.29 -1.32
N TYR A 79 1.51 -20.36 -0.99
CA TYR A 79 1.86 -19.04 -0.50
C TYR A 79 2.22 -19.06 0.99
N LEU A 80 1.44 -19.77 1.80
CA LEU A 80 1.74 -20.00 3.22
C LEU A 80 3.15 -20.58 3.37
N GLU A 81 3.53 -21.53 2.52
CA GLU A 81 4.83 -22.17 2.64
C GLU A 81 5.99 -21.29 2.19
N ARG A 82 5.75 -20.35 1.27
CA ARG A 82 6.73 -19.27 0.97
C ARG A 82 6.87 -18.32 2.14
N ILE A 83 5.76 -17.94 2.79
CA ILE A 83 5.78 -17.07 3.98
C ILE A 83 6.56 -17.75 5.11
N ARG A 84 6.24 -19.01 5.40
CA ARG A 84 6.92 -19.83 6.40
C ARG A 84 8.42 -19.83 6.15
N LYS A 85 8.87 -20.32 4.99
CA LYS A 85 10.30 -20.36 4.61
C LYS A 85 10.97 -18.99 4.74
N LYS A 86 10.30 -17.91 4.34
CA LYS A 86 10.82 -16.55 4.48
C LYS A 86 11.06 -16.17 5.94
N PHE A 87 10.11 -16.45 6.84
CA PHE A 87 10.25 -16.10 8.26
C PHE A 87 11.31 -16.94 8.98
N VAL A 88 11.45 -18.21 8.61
CA VAL A 88 12.51 -19.10 9.12
C VAL A 88 13.89 -18.63 8.69
N ASN A 89 14.02 -18.22 7.43
CA ASN A 89 15.26 -17.64 6.95
C ASN A 89 15.58 -16.31 7.68
N LEU A 90 14.56 -15.48 7.92
CA LEU A 90 14.73 -14.23 8.66
C LEU A 90 15.08 -14.44 10.13
N SER A 91 14.56 -15.48 10.80
CA SER A 91 14.89 -15.77 12.20
C SER A 91 16.36 -16.15 12.42
N SER A 92 17.06 -16.52 11.34
CA SER A 92 18.50 -16.80 11.38
C SER A 92 19.36 -15.53 11.32
N ALA A 93 18.78 -14.37 11.02
CA ALA A 93 19.49 -13.09 10.98
C ALA A 93 19.51 -12.41 12.36
N LYS A 94 20.50 -11.54 12.61
CA LYS A 94 20.46 -10.63 13.77
C LYS A 94 19.28 -9.66 13.60
N PRO A 95 18.52 -9.31 14.66
CA PRO A 95 18.77 -9.61 16.08
C PRO A 95 18.06 -10.87 16.62
N PHE A 96 17.60 -11.77 15.75
CA PHE A 96 16.83 -12.98 16.11
C PHE A 96 17.71 -14.23 16.30
N SER A 97 18.87 -14.25 15.66
CA SER A 97 19.84 -15.33 15.74
C SER A 97 20.28 -15.57 17.19
N GLY A 98 20.19 -16.82 17.68
CA GLY A 98 20.76 -17.22 18.97
C GLY A 98 19.78 -17.81 19.99
N GLY A 99 18.49 -17.96 19.66
CA GLY A 99 17.50 -18.61 20.52
C GLY A 99 17.24 -20.09 20.19
N LEU A 100 16.71 -20.84 21.16
CA LEU A 100 16.24 -22.22 20.98
C LEU A 100 14.77 -22.31 20.56
N PHE A 101 14.04 -21.18 20.59
CA PHE A 101 12.64 -21.15 20.20
C PHE A 101 12.44 -21.59 18.74
N SER A 102 11.64 -22.63 18.54
CA SER A 102 11.38 -23.20 17.20
C SER A 102 10.20 -22.52 16.53
N LEU A 103 10.48 -21.76 15.46
CA LEU A 103 9.45 -21.16 14.60
C LEU A 103 8.60 -22.24 13.91
N GLU A 104 9.24 -23.33 13.48
CA GLU A 104 8.61 -24.49 12.84
C GLU A 104 7.58 -25.14 13.75
N GLY A 105 7.93 -25.34 15.02
CA GLY A 105 7.02 -25.90 16.00
C GLY A 105 5.81 -24.99 16.23
N LEU A 106 6.00 -23.68 16.21
CA LEU A 106 4.92 -22.71 16.35
C LEU A 106 3.94 -22.78 15.17
N TYR A 107 4.43 -22.88 13.93
CA TYR A 107 3.55 -22.96 12.75
C TYR A 107 2.79 -24.28 12.66
N SER A 108 3.40 -25.40 13.08
CA SER A 108 2.73 -26.70 13.12
C SER A 108 1.50 -26.70 14.04
N ASN A 109 1.49 -25.87 15.10
CA ASN A 109 0.39 -25.73 16.04
C ASN A 109 -0.39 -24.42 15.85
N SER A 110 -0.31 -23.82 14.67
CA SER A 110 -0.84 -22.46 14.43
C SER A 110 -2.36 -22.35 14.58
N GLU A 111 -3.10 -23.45 14.48
CA GLU A 111 -4.56 -23.51 14.68
C GLU A 111 -4.98 -23.14 16.10
N GLU A 112 -4.17 -23.48 17.11
CA GLU A 112 -4.43 -23.14 18.51
C GLU A 112 -4.44 -21.62 18.77
N PHE A 113 -3.88 -20.84 17.84
CA PHE A 113 -3.71 -19.40 17.95
C PHE A 113 -4.72 -18.61 17.10
N GLU A 114 -5.81 -19.22 16.63
CA GLU A 114 -6.82 -18.50 15.84
C GLU A 114 -7.41 -17.29 16.57
N SER A 115 -7.56 -17.39 17.90
CA SER A 115 -8.04 -16.30 18.75
C SER A 115 -7.17 -15.02 18.67
N PHE A 116 -5.89 -15.13 18.34
CA PHE A 116 -4.98 -13.99 18.21
C PHE A 116 -5.38 -13.05 17.07
N LEU A 117 -6.04 -13.55 16.03
CA LEU A 117 -6.50 -12.73 14.91
C LEU A 117 -7.56 -11.71 15.33
N TYR A 118 -8.33 -12.04 16.37
CA TYR A 118 -9.43 -11.24 16.88
C TYR A 118 -9.04 -10.36 18.08
N ASP A 119 -7.81 -10.50 18.61
CA ASP A 119 -7.32 -9.66 19.70
C ASP A 119 -6.94 -8.25 19.19
N THR A 120 -7.85 -7.31 19.43
CA THR A 120 -7.65 -5.89 19.10
C THR A 120 -6.47 -5.24 19.83
N THR A 121 -6.13 -5.70 21.04
CA THR A 121 -5.01 -5.16 21.81
C THR A 121 -3.71 -5.56 21.14
N PHE A 122 -3.58 -6.82 20.75
CA PHE A 122 -2.42 -7.29 20.03
C PHE A 122 -2.28 -6.58 18.68
N LYS A 123 -3.36 -6.43 17.91
CA LYS A 123 -3.35 -5.68 16.64
C LYS A 123 -2.89 -4.22 16.81
N ARG A 124 -3.34 -3.53 17.86
CA ARG A 124 -2.89 -2.16 18.19
C ARG A 124 -1.38 -2.11 18.44
N LEU A 125 -0.84 -3.08 19.18
CA LEU A 125 0.60 -3.18 19.44
C LEU A 125 1.40 -3.42 18.16
N LEU A 126 0.94 -4.33 17.29
CA LEU A 126 1.58 -4.58 15.99
C LEU A 126 1.58 -3.33 15.12
N SER A 127 0.48 -2.60 15.11
CA SER A 127 0.32 -1.37 14.31
C SER A 127 1.24 -0.27 14.80
N ALA A 128 1.35 -0.09 16.12
CA ALA A 128 2.23 0.91 16.71
C ALA A 128 3.72 0.61 16.44
N LEU A 129 4.10 -0.67 16.44
CA LEU A 129 5.42 -1.10 15.99
C LEU A 129 5.63 -0.83 14.49
N ASP A 130 4.66 -1.15 13.64
CA ASP A 130 4.77 -0.91 12.19
C ASP A 130 4.90 0.58 11.86
N ILE A 131 4.14 1.45 12.56
CA ILE A 131 4.26 2.92 12.45
C ILE A 131 5.69 3.34 12.80
N PHE A 132 6.22 2.88 13.92
CA PHE A 132 7.57 3.21 14.34
C PHE A 132 8.62 2.76 13.31
N LEU A 133 8.51 1.53 12.79
CA LEU A 133 9.44 0.98 11.80
C LEU A 133 9.30 1.62 10.41
N GLU A 134 8.12 2.13 10.06
CA GLU A 134 7.94 2.93 8.84
C GLU A 134 8.62 4.30 8.94
N ILE A 135 8.55 4.95 10.10
CA ILE A 135 9.18 6.27 10.32
C ILE A 135 10.69 6.13 10.46
N PHE A 136 11.17 5.06 11.12
CA PHE A 136 12.58 4.85 11.45
C PHE A 136 13.12 3.56 10.80
N PRO A 137 13.42 3.58 9.49
CA PRO A 137 14.01 2.44 8.80
C PRO A 137 15.48 2.27 9.23
N HIS A 138 15.72 1.43 10.24
CA HIS A 138 17.06 0.97 10.62
C HIS A 138 17.26 -0.48 10.20
N GLU A 139 18.42 -0.85 9.66
CA GLU A 139 18.67 -2.17 9.03
C GLU A 139 18.18 -3.35 9.88
N ASP A 140 18.63 -3.47 11.13
CA ASP A 140 18.26 -4.59 12.01
C ASP A 140 16.80 -4.57 12.45
N SER A 141 16.25 -3.38 12.68
CA SER A 141 14.88 -3.21 13.19
C SER A 141 13.84 -3.39 12.08
N GLN A 142 14.21 -3.13 10.84
CA GLN A 142 13.30 -3.25 9.69
C GLN A 142 12.91 -4.69 9.40
N LEU A 143 13.70 -5.67 9.87
CA LEU A 143 13.36 -7.08 9.71
C LEU A 143 12.07 -7.46 10.42
N TYR A 144 11.76 -6.83 11.55
CA TYR A 144 10.46 -6.98 12.24
C TYR A 144 9.29 -6.55 11.34
N ARG A 145 9.51 -5.62 10.43
CA ARG A 145 8.47 -5.15 9.53
C ARG A 145 8.03 -6.20 8.53
N ALA A 146 8.87 -7.20 8.26
CA ALA A 146 8.46 -8.36 7.47
C ALA A 146 7.22 -9.06 8.06
N THR A 147 6.95 -8.94 9.36
CA THR A 147 5.76 -9.52 9.99
C THR A 147 4.64 -8.50 10.17
N THR A 148 4.95 -7.24 10.48
CA THR A 148 3.95 -6.21 10.80
C THR A 148 3.38 -5.45 9.60
N ILE A 149 4.02 -5.51 8.42
CA ILE A 149 3.63 -4.74 7.23
C ILE A 149 2.15 -4.91 6.82
N VAL A 150 1.53 -6.03 7.18
CA VAL A 150 0.11 -6.33 6.92
C VAL A 150 -0.87 -5.52 7.78
N MET A 151 -0.37 -4.73 8.73
CA MET A 151 -1.15 -3.79 9.54
C MET A 151 -1.43 -2.49 8.80
N ARG A 152 -0.53 -2.09 7.90
CA ARG A 152 -0.67 -0.89 7.08
C ARG A 152 -1.63 -1.14 5.92
N TYR A 153 -2.56 -0.22 5.73
CA TYR A 153 -3.68 -0.30 4.79
C TYR A 153 -4.54 -1.56 4.96
N GLU A 154 -4.65 -2.08 6.19
CA GLU A 154 -5.60 -3.14 6.50
C GLU A 154 -7.04 -2.68 6.21
N ASP A 155 -7.80 -3.51 5.49
CA ASP A 155 -9.14 -3.17 4.97
C ASP A 155 -9.18 -1.92 4.07
N CYS A 156 -8.06 -1.52 3.45
CA CYS A 156 -8.00 -0.40 2.50
C CYS A 156 -7.67 -0.85 1.07
N ALA A 157 -8.19 -2.00 0.67
CA ALA A 157 -7.89 -2.63 -0.62
C ALA A 157 -8.18 -1.71 -1.82
N MET A 158 -9.20 -0.85 -1.75
CA MET A 158 -9.60 0.04 -2.85
C MET A 158 -8.51 1.03 -3.25
N LEU A 159 -7.78 1.58 -2.27
CA LEU A 159 -6.63 2.46 -2.54
C LEU A 159 -5.56 1.72 -3.34
N GLY A 160 -5.30 0.47 -2.97
CA GLY A 160 -4.40 -0.38 -3.73
C GLY A 160 -4.88 -0.67 -5.16
N VAL A 161 -6.20 -0.80 -5.38
CA VAL A 161 -6.77 -1.01 -6.73
C VAL A 161 -6.51 0.22 -7.61
N LEU A 162 -6.77 1.43 -7.11
CA LEU A 162 -6.45 2.66 -7.83
C LEU A 162 -4.99 2.74 -8.24
N SER A 163 -4.07 2.43 -7.31
CA SER A 163 -2.64 2.41 -7.61
C SER A 163 -2.25 1.36 -8.65
N SER A 164 -2.95 0.22 -8.70
CA SER A 164 -2.76 -0.79 -9.74
C SER A 164 -3.26 -0.29 -11.11
N VAL A 165 -4.42 0.35 -11.14
CA VAL A 165 -5.01 0.92 -12.37
C VAL A 165 -4.13 2.02 -12.93
N ALA A 166 -3.72 2.98 -12.11
CA ALA A 166 -2.82 4.08 -12.47
C ALA A 166 -1.52 3.56 -13.11
N ARG A 167 -0.92 2.54 -12.51
CA ARG A 167 0.27 1.87 -13.04
C ARG A 167 0.00 1.17 -14.38
N CYS A 168 -1.13 0.49 -14.50
CA CYS A 168 -1.49 -0.25 -15.70
C CYS A 168 -1.68 0.68 -16.90
N ILE A 169 -2.30 1.85 -16.70
CA ILE A 169 -2.49 2.85 -17.75
C ILE A 169 -1.29 3.81 -17.90
N SER A 170 -0.24 3.66 -17.09
CA SER A 170 0.92 4.56 -17.04
C SER A 170 0.55 6.05 -16.88
N LYS A 171 -0.47 6.35 -16.06
CA LYS A 171 -0.90 7.72 -15.76
C LYS A 171 -1.07 7.92 -14.25
N PRO A 172 -1.08 9.18 -13.76
CA PRO A 172 -1.33 9.48 -12.35
C PRO A 172 -2.69 8.97 -11.84
N ILE A 173 -2.82 8.80 -10.52
CA ILE A 173 -4.07 8.33 -9.86
C ILE A 173 -5.32 9.14 -10.28
N PRO A 174 -5.28 10.48 -10.44
CA PRO A 174 -6.43 11.22 -10.95
C PRO A 174 -6.96 10.72 -12.30
N HIS A 175 -6.08 10.30 -13.22
CA HIS A 175 -6.51 9.72 -14.49
C HIS A 175 -7.16 8.35 -14.30
N ALA A 176 -6.62 7.53 -13.38
CA ALA A 176 -7.24 6.26 -13.01
C ALA A 176 -8.64 6.45 -12.44
N MET A 177 -8.93 7.57 -11.78
CA MET A 177 -10.27 7.91 -11.31
C MET A 177 -11.20 8.38 -12.43
N MET A 178 -10.69 9.16 -13.38
CA MET A 178 -11.49 9.72 -14.49
C MET A 178 -12.05 8.66 -15.43
N ILE A 179 -11.43 7.49 -15.50
CA ILE A 179 -11.87 6.37 -16.35
C ILE A 179 -12.96 5.51 -15.68
N CYS A 180 -13.65 6.03 -14.67
CA CYS A 180 -14.79 5.38 -14.03
C CYS A 180 -16.11 5.72 -14.76
N PHE A 181 -16.55 4.86 -15.68
CA PHE A 181 -17.78 5.10 -16.46
C PHE A 181 -19.04 4.44 -15.89
N ASP A 182 -18.91 3.65 -14.81
CA ASP A 182 -20.06 3.08 -14.12
C ASP A 182 -20.59 4.02 -13.01
N PRO A 183 -21.90 4.35 -12.99
CA PRO A 183 -22.48 5.23 -11.97
C PRO A 183 -22.37 4.70 -10.53
N GLY A 184 -22.48 3.40 -10.33
CA GLY A 184 -22.38 2.77 -9.01
C GLY A 184 -20.96 2.85 -8.44
N ALA A 185 -19.99 2.47 -9.27
CA ALA A 185 -18.57 2.62 -8.97
C ALA A 185 -18.18 4.08 -8.74
N ALA A 186 -18.70 5.02 -9.55
CA ALA A 186 -18.44 6.45 -9.38
C ALA A 186 -18.99 6.97 -8.05
N LYS A 187 -20.20 6.58 -7.65
CA LYS A 187 -20.78 6.95 -6.35
C LYS A 187 -19.96 6.40 -5.18
N GLU A 188 -19.48 5.17 -5.28
CA GLU A 188 -18.60 4.57 -4.28
C GLU A 188 -17.24 5.29 -4.20
N MET A 189 -16.67 5.66 -5.36
CA MET A 189 -15.42 6.45 -5.45
C MET A 189 -15.56 7.82 -4.81
N VAL A 190 -16.63 8.55 -5.12
CA VAL A 190 -16.94 9.86 -4.52
C VAL A 190 -17.02 9.74 -3.00
N ARG A 191 -17.76 8.75 -2.48
CA ARG A 191 -17.85 8.50 -1.03
C ARG A 191 -16.49 8.22 -0.37
N MET A 192 -15.58 7.51 -1.05
CA MET A 192 -14.23 7.24 -0.54
C MET A 192 -13.36 8.50 -0.47
N LEU A 193 -13.60 9.48 -1.34
CA LEU A 193 -12.73 10.65 -1.51
C LEU A 193 -13.29 11.92 -0.86
N GLU A 194 -14.60 12.03 -0.65
CA GLU A 194 -15.23 13.25 -0.12
C GLU A 194 -14.73 13.68 1.26
N LYS A 195 -14.23 12.76 2.09
CA LYS A 195 -14.01 13.03 3.53
C LYS A 195 -12.56 13.03 4.00
N GLU A 196 -11.64 12.43 3.24
CA GLU A 196 -10.32 12.05 3.76
C GLU A 196 -9.18 12.25 2.75
N THR A 197 -9.41 12.97 1.65
CA THR A 197 -8.43 13.16 0.55
C THR A 197 -7.07 13.68 1.00
N GLU A 198 -7.04 14.63 1.92
CA GLU A 198 -5.79 15.21 2.41
C GLU A 198 -4.99 14.23 3.27
N GLU A 199 -5.67 13.34 3.99
CA GLU A 199 -5.01 12.37 4.85
C GLU A 199 -4.53 11.14 4.06
N ILE A 200 -5.21 10.79 2.95
CA ILE A 200 -4.79 9.72 2.03
C ILE A 200 -3.39 9.97 1.46
N VAL A 201 -3.05 11.24 1.19
CA VAL A 201 -1.74 11.63 0.65
C VAL A 201 -0.66 11.80 1.72
N LYS A 202 -1.02 11.88 3.00
CA LYS A 202 -0.05 11.99 4.09
C LYS A 202 0.65 10.65 4.33
N GLN A 203 1.97 10.64 4.14
CA GLN A 203 2.79 9.43 4.32
C GLN A 203 2.78 8.91 5.77
N HIS A 204 2.77 9.84 6.74
CA HIS A 204 2.87 9.56 8.17
C HIS A 204 1.59 10.02 8.88
N SER A 205 0.61 9.12 8.95
CA SER A 205 -0.73 9.34 9.49
C SER A 205 -1.23 8.07 10.18
N TYR A 206 -2.27 8.18 11.02
CA TYR A 206 -3.02 7.01 11.48
C TYR A 206 -3.97 6.44 10.43
N LEU A 207 -4.29 7.14 9.34
CA LEU A 207 -5.24 6.66 8.32
C LEU A 207 -4.87 5.27 7.77
N PRO A 208 -3.61 4.97 7.38
CA PRO A 208 -3.23 3.63 6.93
C PRO A 208 -3.45 2.55 8.00
N TYR A 209 -3.53 2.91 9.27
CA TYR A 209 -3.69 2.00 10.40
C TYR A 209 -5.06 2.12 11.07
N ALA A 210 -6.00 2.88 10.51
CA ALA A 210 -7.27 3.21 11.15
C ALA A 210 -8.07 1.95 11.51
N ARG A 211 -8.00 0.92 10.67
CA ARG A 211 -8.63 -0.38 10.93
C ARG A 211 -7.90 -1.21 11.98
N SER A 212 -6.58 -1.27 11.89
CA SER A 212 -5.73 -2.15 12.70
C SER A 212 -5.56 -1.63 14.14
N ILE A 213 -5.57 -0.30 14.33
CA ILE A 213 -5.66 0.37 15.63
C ILE A 213 -7.10 0.45 16.16
N ASN A 214 -8.08 0.11 15.31
CA ASN A 214 -9.51 0.13 15.63
C ASN A 214 -10.01 1.55 15.97
N ILE A 215 -9.56 2.55 15.19
CA ILE A 215 -10.13 3.91 15.13
C ILE A 215 -11.49 3.83 14.42
N VAL A 216 -11.56 3.06 13.33
CA VAL A 216 -12.79 2.77 12.60
C VAL A 216 -13.16 1.29 12.74
N SER A 217 -14.43 1.02 13.00
CA SER A 217 -14.96 -0.35 13.06
C SER A 217 -15.05 -0.99 11.68
N ARG A 218 -15.34 -0.17 10.66
CA ARG A 218 -15.42 -0.57 9.25
C ARG A 218 -14.74 0.48 8.38
N SER A 219 -13.79 0.04 7.56
CA SER A 219 -13.07 0.93 6.64
C SER A 219 -13.96 1.39 5.49
N GLY A 220 -13.94 2.70 5.23
CA GLY A 220 -14.54 3.32 4.05
C GLY A 220 -13.94 2.82 2.73
N TYR A 221 -12.73 2.27 2.78
CA TYR A 221 -11.95 1.78 1.63
C TYR A 221 -11.98 0.25 1.48
N SER A 222 -12.89 -0.42 2.19
CA SER A 222 -13.01 -1.87 2.16
C SER A 222 -13.72 -2.36 0.89
N VAL A 223 -13.38 -3.56 0.44
CA VAL A 223 -14.03 -4.23 -0.69
C VAL A 223 -15.54 -4.41 -0.44
N THR A 224 -15.90 -4.77 0.80
CA THR A 224 -17.30 -5.08 1.15
C THR A 224 -18.23 -3.87 1.08
N LEU A 225 -17.69 -2.66 1.24
CA LEU A 225 -18.45 -1.42 1.15
C LEU A 225 -18.44 -0.85 -0.28
N ASN A 226 -17.43 -1.16 -1.09
CA ASN A 226 -17.20 -0.62 -2.43
C ASN A 226 -17.18 -1.74 -3.49
N LYS A 227 -18.27 -2.50 -3.57
CA LYS A 227 -18.34 -3.70 -4.41
C LYS A 227 -18.31 -3.35 -5.89
N SER A 228 -19.06 -2.32 -6.29
CA SER A 228 -19.18 -1.91 -7.70
C SER A 228 -17.85 -1.39 -8.24
N PHE A 229 -17.21 -0.52 -7.45
CA PHE A 229 -15.88 0.02 -7.72
C PHE A 229 -14.84 -1.08 -7.86
N TYR A 230 -14.78 -1.98 -6.88
CA TYR A 230 -13.81 -3.06 -6.88
C TYR A 230 -13.99 -3.96 -8.11
N THR A 231 -15.22 -4.41 -8.37
CA THR A 231 -15.52 -5.31 -9.48
C THR A 231 -15.25 -4.64 -10.82
N TYR A 232 -15.64 -3.37 -11.00
CA TYR A 232 -15.36 -2.61 -12.21
C TYR A 232 -13.86 -2.57 -12.55
N TYR A 233 -13.02 -2.16 -11.59
CA TYR A 233 -11.59 -2.03 -11.84
C TYR A 233 -10.85 -3.37 -11.90
N MET A 234 -11.33 -4.41 -11.19
CA MET A 234 -10.76 -5.76 -11.34
C MET A 234 -11.03 -6.33 -12.73
N LEU A 235 -12.24 -6.14 -13.27
CA LEU A 235 -12.57 -6.53 -14.65
C LEU A 235 -11.74 -5.74 -15.67
N PHE A 236 -11.59 -4.43 -15.46
CA PHE A 236 -10.74 -3.58 -16.30
C PHE A 236 -9.27 -4.05 -16.31
N LEU A 237 -8.69 -4.28 -15.12
CA LEU A 237 -7.33 -4.80 -14.97
C LEU A 237 -7.18 -6.18 -15.62
N ALA A 238 -8.16 -7.07 -15.43
CA ALA A 238 -8.15 -8.40 -16.03
C ALA A 238 -8.18 -8.32 -17.56
N ALA A 239 -8.96 -7.41 -18.14
CA ALA A 239 -9.05 -7.18 -19.57
C ALA A 239 -7.74 -6.63 -20.17
N LEU A 240 -6.96 -5.87 -19.41
CA LEU A 240 -5.61 -5.43 -19.78
C LEU A 240 -4.51 -6.46 -19.47
N GLY A 241 -4.88 -7.66 -19.02
CA GLY A 241 -3.93 -8.76 -18.74
C GLY A 241 -3.19 -8.65 -17.40
N ASP A 242 -3.54 -7.70 -16.54
CA ASP A 242 -2.90 -7.54 -15.23
C ASP A 242 -3.21 -8.74 -14.32
N GLN A 243 -2.19 -9.23 -13.63
CA GLN A 243 -2.29 -10.43 -12.81
C GLN A 243 -3.17 -10.23 -11.57
N ARG A 244 -3.21 -9.01 -11.01
CA ARG A 244 -4.06 -8.69 -9.86
C ARG A 244 -5.53 -8.68 -10.26
N GLY A 245 -5.85 -8.12 -11.43
CA GLY A 245 -7.19 -8.20 -12.00
C GLY A 245 -7.66 -9.63 -12.20
N ARG A 246 -6.82 -10.47 -12.82
CA ARG A 246 -7.12 -11.90 -13.08
C ARG A 246 -7.36 -12.73 -11.81
N ASN A 247 -6.64 -12.43 -10.73
CA ASN A 247 -6.77 -13.11 -9.44
C ASN A 247 -7.76 -12.41 -8.49
N GLY A 248 -8.49 -11.40 -8.96
CA GLY A 248 -9.47 -10.68 -8.15
C GLY A 248 -10.64 -11.58 -7.77
N ILE A 249 -11.01 -11.59 -6.49
CA ILE A 249 -12.15 -12.37 -5.99
C ILE A 249 -13.46 -11.80 -6.57
N GLN A 250 -14.28 -12.63 -7.20
CA GLN A 250 -15.61 -12.22 -7.64
C GLN A 250 -16.55 -12.07 -6.43
N LEU A 251 -17.25 -10.94 -6.34
CA LEU A 251 -18.21 -10.66 -5.26
C LEU A 251 -19.61 -11.09 -5.71
N ALA A 252 -20.32 -11.87 -4.87
CA ALA A 252 -21.62 -12.43 -5.21
C ALA A 252 -22.70 -11.38 -5.56
N ASP A 253 -22.69 -10.22 -4.89
CA ASP A 253 -23.72 -9.18 -5.06
C ASP A 253 -23.34 -8.07 -6.06
N ALA A 254 -22.22 -8.20 -6.78
CA ALA A 254 -21.79 -7.17 -7.71
C ALA A 254 -22.58 -7.26 -9.03
N PRO A 255 -23.02 -6.11 -9.62
CA PRO A 255 -23.82 -6.10 -10.85
C PRO A 255 -22.97 -6.37 -12.11
N LEU A 256 -22.45 -7.59 -12.24
CA LEU A 256 -21.49 -7.98 -13.29
C LEU A 256 -21.97 -7.74 -14.71
N ALA A 257 -23.26 -7.95 -14.98
CA ALA A 257 -23.84 -7.74 -16.31
C ALA A 257 -23.74 -6.27 -16.78
N LEU A 258 -23.74 -5.33 -15.84
CA LEU A 258 -23.60 -3.90 -16.11
C LEU A 258 -22.14 -3.46 -16.15
N LEU A 259 -21.31 -3.99 -15.24
CA LEU A 259 -19.91 -3.60 -15.10
C LEU A 259 -18.99 -4.18 -16.17
N THR A 260 -19.27 -5.40 -16.64
CA THR A 260 -18.39 -6.08 -17.60
C THR A 260 -18.30 -5.37 -18.95
N PRO A 261 -19.43 -5.01 -19.61
CA PRO A 261 -19.35 -4.36 -20.91
C PRO A 261 -18.65 -3.00 -20.87
N THR A 262 -18.85 -2.22 -19.81
CA THR A 262 -18.21 -0.90 -19.66
C THR A 262 -16.71 -1.03 -19.41
N ALA A 263 -16.30 -1.90 -18.49
CA ALA A 263 -14.89 -2.15 -18.18
C ALA A 263 -14.12 -2.72 -19.38
N VAL A 264 -14.69 -3.69 -20.10
CA VAL A 264 -14.05 -4.33 -21.28
C VAL A 264 -13.96 -3.36 -22.45
N LYS A 265 -15.01 -2.58 -22.74
CA LYS A 265 -14.96 -1.56 -23.81
C LYS A 265 -13.88 -0.53 -23.53
N LEU A 266 -13.77 -0.05 -22.30
CA LEU A 266 -12.72 0.90 -21.91
C LEU A 266 -11.32 0.29 -22.08
N ALA A 267 -11.12 -0.95 -21.62
CA ALA A 267 -9.84 -1.64 -21.78
C ALA A 267 -9.47 -1.79 -23.26
N TYR A 268 -10.43 -2.13 -24.12
CA TYR A 268 -10.23 -2.23 -25.57
C TYR A 268 -9.82 -0.87 -26.18
N LEU A 269 -10.51 0.22 -25.81
CA LEU A 269 -10.20 1.56 -26.30
C LEU A 269 -8.78 2.01 -25.90
N LEU A 270 -8.39 1.77 -24.65
CA LEU A 270 -7.06 2.15 -24.17
C LEU A 270 -5.95 1.29 -24.77
N ALA A 271 -6.20 0.00 -25.00
CA ALA A 271 -5.24 -0.86 -25.69
C ALA A 271 -4.99 -0.39 -27.14
N GLY A 272 -6.03 0.10 -27.82
CA GLY A 272 -5.94 0.62 -29.18
C GLY A 272 -5.31 2.01 -29.29
N ALA A 273 -5.33 2.82 -28.22
CA ALA A 273 -4.85 4.20 -28.21
C ALA A 273 -3.38 4.34 -27.75
N THR A 274 -2.54 3.34 -27.99
CA THR A 274 -1.14 3.35 -27.58
C THR A 274 -0.33 4.38 -28.37
N GLU A 275 0.31 5.33 -27.68
CA GLU A 275 1.25 6.28 -28.27
C GLU A 275 2.54 5.53 -28.66
N ILE A 276 2.59 5.07 -29.90
CA ILE A 276 3.79 4.44 -30.47
C ILE A 276 4.66 5.54 -31.06
N GLY A 277 5.80 5.80 -30.42
CA GLY A 277 6.82 6.72 -30.88
C GLY A 277 8.15 6.03 -31.09
N MET A 278 8.99 6.55 -31.98
CA MET A 278 10.38 6.14 -32.10
C MET A 278 11.19 6.88 -31.03
N TYR A 279 11.62 6.15 -29.99
CA TYR A 279 12.35 6.73 -28.84
C TYR A 279 13.87 6.64 -28.96
N PHE A 280 14.36 6.00 -30.02
CA PHE A 280 15.77 5.85 -30.32
C PHE A 280 15.99 6.21 -31.80
N GLY A 281 16.89 7.15 -32.05
CA GLY A 281 17.39 7.51 -33.37
C GLY A 281 18.92 7.48 -33.36
N PRO A 282 19.58 7.56 -34.53
CA PRO A 282 21.03 7.74 -34.59
C PRO A 282 21.43 9.01 -33.80
N GLU A 283 22.61 8.99 -33.16
CA GLU A 283 23.21 10.21 -32.62
C GLU A 283 23.39 11.18 -33.79
N GLU A 284 22.60 12.25 -33.81
CA GLU A 284 22.93 13.40 -34.64
C GLU A 284 24.21 13.99 -34.04
N GLU A 285 25.32 13.91 -34.77
CA GLU A 285 26.52 14.70 -34.47
C GLU A 285 26.06 16.15 -34.40
N GLU A 286 26.25 16.80 -33.25
CA GLU A 286 25.96 18.22 -33.09
C GLU A 286 26.70 18.99 -34.19
N GLU A 287 26.00 19.42 -35.24
CA GLU A 287 26.52 20.34 -36.23
C GLU A 287 26.84 21.64 -35.49
N SER A 288 28.10 21.79 -35.14
CA SER A 288 28.68 23.04 -34.68
C SER A 288 28.73 24.00 -35.87
N ASP A 289 27.63 24.70 -36.12
CA ASP A 289 27.64 25.86 -37.02
C ASP A 289 28.34 27.03 -36.32
N GLN A 290 29.67 27.02 -36.40
CA GLN A 290 30.51 28.21 -36.28
C GLN A 290 31.09 28.57 -37.65
N GLU A 291 31.02 29.87 -37.95
CA GLU A 291 31.68 30.62 -39.03
C GLU A 291 31.02 30.50 -40.43
N GLY A 292 30.74 31.57 -41.16
CA GLY A 292 31.11 32.97 -41.02
C GLY A 292 30.54 33.77 -42.22
N GLU A 293 30.49 35.08 -42.04
CA GLU A 293 30.03 36.10 -42.98
C GLU A 293 30.71 36.01 -44.36
N ASP A 294 29.97 36.20 -45.47
CA ASP A 294 30.28 37.26 -46.45
C ASP A 294 29.11 37.57 -47.42
N HIS A 295 29.13 38.78 -47.94
CA HIS A 295 28.08 39.64 -48.49
C HIS A 295 27.33 39.24 -49.79
N GLY A 296 26.12 39.79 -49.95
CA GLY A 296 25.50 40.02 -51.27
C GLY A 296 24.03 40.46 -51.24
N ALA A 297 23.80 41.78 -51.32
CA ALA A 297 22.47 42.40 -51.36
C ALA A 297 21.63 42.03 -52.60
N SER A 298 20.31 41.88 -52.44
CA SER A 298 19.31 42.45 -53.36
C SER A 298 17.91 42.49 -52.74
N GLN A 299 17.25 43.61 -52.96
CA GLN A 299 15.93 44.04 -52.49
C GLN A 299 14.74 43.33 -53.16
N ALA A 300 13.56 43.66 -52.60
CA ALA A 300 12.19 43.68 -53.14
C ALA A 300 11.32 42.51 -52.65
N ALA A 301 10.50 42.69 -51.61
CA ALA A 301 9.21 43.40 -51.62
C ALA A 301 8.16 42.73 -52.52
N SER A 302 7.16 42.11 -51.90
CA SER A 302 5.75 42.51 -52.03
C SER A 302 4.83 41.45 -51.40
N ASP A 303 4.00 41.91 -50.47
CA ASP A 303 2.60 41.56 -50.25
C ASP A 303 2.28 40.10 -49.82
N GLY A 304 1.58 39.83 -48.72
CA GLY A 304 0.53 40.63 -48.09
C GLY A 304 -0.78 39.84 -48.13
N HIS A 305 -1.43 39.73 -46.97
CA HIS A 305 -2.81 39.30 -46.73
C HIS A 305 -3.13 37.83 -46.38
N SER A 306 -2.82 37.53 -45.12
CA SER A 306 -3.76 37.25 -44.02
C SER A 306 -5.30 37.28 -44.23
N VAL A 307 -5.92 36.31 -43.55
CA VAL A 307 -7.24 36.22 -42.85
C VAL A 307 -8.54 36.00 -43.63
N ASP A 308 -9.34 35.10 -43.03
CA ASP A 308 -10.80 35.04 -42.90
C ASP A 308 -11.40 33.76 -43.53
N ALA A 309 -12.41 33.09 -42.99
CA ALA A 309 -13.10 33.06 -41.71
C ALA A 309 -14.17 31.94 -41.89
N LEU A 310 -14.67 31.42 -40.76
CA LEU A 310 -15.91 30.64 -40.59
C LEU A 310 -17.01 30.87 -41.65
N GLN A 311 -17.65 29.79 -42.12
CA GLN A 311 -19.12 29.65 -42.06
C GLN A 311 -19.65 28.23 -42.31
N LEU A 312 -20.70 27.93 -41.55
CA LEU A 312 -21.57 26.74 -41.53
C LEU A 312 -22.48 26.64 -42.75
N GLN A 313 -22.88 25.41 -43.10
CA GLN A 313 -24.15 24.95 -43.72
C GLN A 313 -23.92 23.48 -44.16
N GLU A 314 -24.76 22.47 -43.99
CA GLU A 314 -26.10 22.19 -43.44
C GLU A 314 -26.07 20.76 -42.85
#